data_AF-A0A0J8U9M2-F1
#
_entry.id   AF-A0A0J8U9M2-F1
#
_cell.length_a   1.000
_cell.length_b   1.000
_cell.length_c   1.000
_cell.angle_alpha   90.00
_cell.angle_beta   90.00
_cell.angle_gamma   90.00
#
_symmetry.space_group_name_H-M   'P 1'
#
loop_
_entity.id
_entity.type
_entity.pdbx_description
1 polymer ?
#
loop_
_entity_poly.entity_id
_entity_poly.type
_entity_poly.pdbx_seq_one_letter_code
_entity_poly.pdbx_strand_id
1 'polypeptide(L)'
;MLREQSRDDRPDCSLQSDIWPSDPVLELQPMKRPNYPQANLFNLCRSRDFCSIALSSIVVLILALSLSGCPRILSPLVTPRYLFTSSLFPRKMSYQQELLVAQLAVQRAAILTQKVFYEKTKGTLSKDDFSPVTKGDFGAQALIIQAIRANFPQDEVVGEEDADSLRENDALRNEMWNLVKDIKLTDAESDKVIGGPFKNETEMLDALDGGKSPGGPKGRIWALDPIDGTKGFLRGGQYAVCLGLIEDGDVKVGVIGCPNLPLDDSAPLSAEIGQSGAAGTETGVLFSAVKGQGATSRPLSDGAVREGKAISMRPVTDITKACFCEGVEAGHSAQDDNAEVARRLGINSPSVRLDSQAKYCSIARGAGDIYLRLPS
;
A
#
# COMPACT_ATOMS: atom_id res chain seq x y z
N MET A 1 9.79 -61.60 47.69
CA MET A 1 10.32 -62.75 46.91
C MET A 1 9.72 -62.66 45.51
N LEU A 2 10.58 -62.44 44.49
CA LEU A 2 10.57 -62.99 43.11
C LEU A 2 9.19 -63.19 42.41
N ARG A 3 8.90 -62.78 41.17
CA ARG A 3 9.73 -62.59 39.96
C ARG A 3 8.93 -61.93 38.81
N GLU A 4 9.67 -61.19 37.99
CA GLU A 4 9.57 -60.86 36.55
C GLU A 4 8.40 -61.39 35.69
N GLN A 5 7.79 -60.52 34.86
CA GLN A 5 8.14 -60.39 33.42
C GLN A 5 7.39 -59.22 32.74
N SER A 6 8.16 -58.36 32.07
CA SER A 6 7.73 -57.24 31.23
C SER A 6 7.63 -57.65 29.76
N ARG A 7 6.68 -57.07 29.01
CA ARG A 7 6.71 -56.95 27.54
C ARG A 7 6.41 -55.50 27.17
N ASP A 8 7.41 -54.85 26.59
CA ASP A 8 7.35 -53.52 25.98
C ASP A 8 7.74 -53.75 24.51
N ASP A 9 6.78 -53.66 23.60
CA ASP A 9 6.98 -53.85 22.17
C ASP A 9 7.34 -52.49 21.53
N ARG A 10 8.63 -52.28 21.26
CA ARG A 10 9.12 -51.29 20.29
C ARG A 10 10.08 -51.98 19.31
N PRO A 11 9.87 -51.88 17.99
CA PRO A 11 10.89 -52.30 17.04
C PRO A 11 11.94 -51.20 16.86
N ASP A 12 13.17 -51.60 17.12
CA ASP A 12 14.43 -50.95 16.79
C ASP A 12 14.57 -50.83 15.26
N CYS A 13 14.98 -49.65 14.79
CA CYS A 13 15.20 -49.35 13.38
C CYS A 13 16.67 -48.97 13.23
N SER A 14 17.52 -49.97 13.00
CA SER A 14 18.91 -49.77 12.63
C SER A 14 19.32 -50.75 11.52
N LEU A 15 19.96 -50.18 10.49
CA LEU A 15 20.60 -50.80 9.32
C LEU A 15 19.58 -51.28 8.26
N GLN A 16 19.69 -50.90 6.98
CA GLN A 16 20.89 -51.04 6.15
C GLN A 16 20.79 -50.17 4.89
N SER A 17 21.96 -49.72 4.44
CA SER A 17 22.25 -48.93 3.26
C SER A 17 22.02 -49.67 1.94
N ASP A 18 21.98 -48.86 0.88
CA ASP A 18 22.23 -49.19 -0.53
C ASP A 18 21.03 -49.67 -1.36
N ILE A 19 20.56 -48.79 -2.25
CA ILE A 19 20.42 -48.98 -3.72
C ILE A 19 19.57 -47.82 -4.27
N TRP A 20 20.21 -46.81 -4.86
CA TRP A 20 19.61 -45.95 -5.90
C TRP A 20 20.65 -45.75 -7.00
N PRO A 21 20.31 -45.95 -8.29
CA PRO A 21 21.25 -45.79 -9.38
C PRO A 21 21.62 -44.31 -9.56
N SER A 22 22.90 -44.09 -9.85
CA SER A 22 23.52 -42.79 -10.07
C SER A 22 23.15 -42.29 -11.47
N ASP A 23 22.33 -41.24 -11.56
CA ASP A 23 22.16 -40.49 -12.80
C ASP A 23 23.34 -39.52 -13.00
N PRO A 24 23.85 -39.36 -14.24
CA PRO A 24 25.06 -38.59 -14.50
C PRO A 24 24.83 -37.09 -14.38
N VAL A 25 25.82 -36.45 -13.75
CA VAL A 25 26.02 -35.01 -13.62
C VAL A 25 25.92 -34.32 -14.98
N LEU A 26 24.87 -33.51 -15.18
CA LEU A 26 24.78 -32.55 -16.26
C LEU A 26 25.74 -31.38 -15.98
N GLU A 27 26.88 -31.43 -16.64
CA GLU A 27 27.91 -30.40 -16.67
C GLU A 27 27.35 -29.14 -17.36
N LEU A 28 26.96 -28.12 -16.57
CA LEU A 28 26.49 -26.84 -17.07
C LEU A 28 27.65 -26.07 -17.73
N GLN A 29 27.66 -26.07 -19.07
CA GLN A 29 28.52 -25.23 -19.88
C GLN A 29 28.21 -23.73 -19.62
N PRO A 30 29.22 -22.84 -19.53
CA PRO A 30 29.00 -21.44 -19.21
C PRO A 30 28.28 -20.72 -20.36
N MET A 31 27.09 -20.17 -20.06
CA MET A 31 26.35 -19.30 -20.98
C MET A 31 27.17 -18.03 -21.31
N LYS A 32 27.41 -17.81 -22.61
CA LYS A 32 27.99 -16.59 -23.16
C LYS A 32 27.10 -15.39 -22.84
N ARG A 33 27.68 -14.38 -22.18
CA ARG A 33 27.02 -13.08 -21.94
C ARG A 33 26.79 -12.33 -23.26
N PRO A 34 25.62 -11.73 -23.50
CA PRO A 34 25.45 -10.78 -24.59
C PRO A 34 26.20 -9.47 -24.29
N ASN A 35 26.97 -9.01 -25.28
CA ASN A 35 27.73 -7.75 -25.27
C ASN A 35 26.77 -6.55 -25.25
N TYR A 36 26.82 -5.74 -24.18
CA TYR A 36 26.35 -4.37 -24.19
C TYR A 36 27.55 -3.42 -24.36
N PRO A 37 27.49 -2.41 -25.24
CA PRO A 37 28.60 -1.49 -25.45
C PRO A 37 28.84 -0.62 -24.21
N GLN A 38 30.06 -0.67 -23.68
CA GLN A 38 30.55 0.24 -22.65
C GLN A 38 30.72 1.64 -23.24
N ALA A 39 29.92 2.60 -22.76
CA ALA A 39 30.20 4.02 -22.97
C ALA A 39 31.30 4.45 -21.99
N ASN A 40 32.51 4.65 -22.52
CA ASN A 40 33.63 5.27 -21.83
C ASN A 40 33.29 6.72 -21.48
N LEU A 41 33.12 7.01 -20.20
CA LEU A 41 33.12 8.37 -19.66
C LEU A 41 34.41 8.58 -18.87
N PHE A 42 35.49 8.90 -19.58
CA PHE A 42 36.65 9.59 -19.02
C PHE A 42 37.29 10.49 -20.08
N ASN A 43 37.56 11.72 -19.67
CA ASN A 43 38.33 12.78 -20.32
C ASN A 43 37.67 13.53 -21.49
N LEU A 44 37.05 14.68 -21.17
CA LEU A 44 37.31 15.89 -21.95
C LEU A 44 37.39 17.14 -21.06
N CYS A 45 38.62 17.66 -20.99
CA CYS A 45 39.06 19.05 -20.83
C CYS A 45 38.46 19.98 -19.75
N ARG A 46 39.35 20.25 -18.77
CA ARG A 46 39.58 21.55 -18.13
C ARG A 46 39.88 22.66 -19.16
N SER A 47 39.12 23.75 -19.12
CA SER A 47 39.58 25.15 -19.32
C SER A 47 38.39 26.08 -19.07
N ARG A 48 38.33 26.79 -17.94
CA ARG A 48 38.72 28.22 -17.78
C ARG A 48 37.87 29.20 -18.60
N ASP A 49 37.31 30.15 -17.82
CA ASP A 49 36.92 31.52 -18.17
C ASP A 49 35.56 31.71 -18.86
N PHE A 50 34.56 32.22 -18.13
CA PHE A 50 34.13 33.63 -18.24
C PHE A 50 33.02 33.94 -17.22
N CYS A 51 33.40 34.73 -16.21
CA CYS A 51 32.50 35.46 -15.34
C CYS A 51 32.11 36.75 -16.07
N SER A 52 30.81 36.97 -16.35
CA SER A 52 30.21 38.29 -16.62
C SER A 52 28.78 38.12 -17.16
N ILE A 53 27.76 38.09 -16.30
CA ILE A 53 26.46 38.73 -16.57
C ILE A 53 25.91 39.23 -15.23
N ALA A 54 26.06 40.52 -15.00
CA ALA A 54 25.33 41.28 -14.00
C ALA A 54 24.46 42.31 -14.73
N LEU A 55 23.35 42.67 -14.08
CA LEU A 55 22.57 43.92 -14.22
C LEU A 55 21.53 44.03 -15.35
N SER A 56 20.27 43.78 -14.97
CA SER A 56 19.08 44.61 -15.28
C SER A 56 17.85 43.83 -14.77
N SER A 57 17.10 44.22 -13.74
CA SER A 57 16.21 45.38 -13.73
C SER A 57 15.54 45.52 -12.35
N ILE A 58 15.94 46.48 -11.51
CA ILE A 58 15.14 46.93 -10.36
C ILE A 58 15.41 48.42 -10.15
N VAL A 59 14.74 49.30 -10.90
CA VAL A 59 14.50 50.71 -10.50
C VAL A 59 13.31 51.25 -11.32
N VAL A 60 12.08 51.20 -10.81
CA VAL A 60 11.06 52.24 -11.02
C VAL A 60 10.08 52.18 -9.84
N LEU A 61 10.37 52.92 -8.77
CA LEU A 61 9.35 53.30 -7.80
C LEU A 61 9.67 54.72 -7.30
N ILE A 62 8.65 55.57 -7.30
CA ILE A 62 8.55 56.86 -6.60
C ILE A 62 9.23 58.06 -7.30
N LEU A 63 8.42 58.84 -8.04
CA LEU A 63 8.46 60.32 -8.07
C LEU A 63 7.34 60.85 -8.98
N ALA A 64 6.31 61.45 -8.37
CA ALA A 64 5.59 62.65 -8.86
C ALA A 64 4.21 62.78 -8.16
N LEU A 65 4.22 63.34 -6.95
CA LEU A 65 3.07 64.05 -6.40
C LEU A 65 3.35 65.54 -6.49
N SER A 66 2.58 66.23 -7.31
CA SER A 66 2.23 67.67 -7.31
C SER A 66 2.24 68.23 -8.73
N LEU A 67 1.04 68.48 -9.27
CA LEU A 67 0.58 69.81 -9.68
C LEU A 67 -0.82 69.70 -10.27
N SER A 68 -1.63 70.65 -9.82
CA SER A 68 -3.07 70.84 -10.04
C SER A 68 -3.37 71.37 -11.44
N GLY A 69 -4.52 71.01 -12.02
CA GLY A 69 -5.24 71.91 -12.94
C GLY A 69 -5.80 71.32 -14.24
N CYS A 70 -7.14 71.29 -14.30
CA CYS A 70 -8.06 71.33 -15.45
C CYS A 70 -8.51 70.05 -16.20
N PRO A 71 -9.78 70.05 -16.70
CA PRO A 71 -10.54 68.84 -17.06
C PRO A 71 -10.86 68.70 -18.58
N ARG A 72 -11.56 67.60 -18.93
CA ARG A 72 -12.26 67.26 -20.21
C ARG A 72 -11.35 66.59 -21.27
N ILE A 73 -11.74 65.62 -22.12
CA ILE A 73 -12.98 64.91 -22.49
C ILE A 73 -12.56 63.72 -23.45
N LEU A 74 -13.37 62.65 -23.54
CA LEU A 74 -13.48 61.59 -24.60
C LEU A 74 -12.46 60.42 -24.71
N SER A 75 -13.01 59.19 -24.61
CA SER A 75 -12.48 57.84 -24.94
C SER A 75 -12.59 57.52 -26.47
N PRO A 76 -12.30 56.30 -27.01
CA PRO A 76 -11.66 55.08 -26.46
C PRO A 76 -10.63 54.40 -27.45
N LEU A 77 -10.24 53.15 -27.14
CA LEU A 77 -9.57 52.11 -27.97
C LEU A 77 -8.04 52.17 -28.13
N VAL A 78 -7.33 51.32 -27.37
CA VAL A 78 -6.51 50.20 -27.87
C VAL A 78 -6.31 49.21 -26.71
N THR A 79 -6.88 48.01 -26.79
CA THR A 79 -6.50 46.88 -25.91
C THR A 79 -5.37 46.09 -26.57
N PRO A 80 -4.23 45.86 -25.89
CA PRO A 80 -3.22 44.94 -26.42
C PRO A 80 -3.70 43.50 -26.20
N ARG A 81 -3.94 42.80 -27.30
CA ARG A 81 -4.05 41.33 -27.33
C ARG A 81 -2.71 40.75 -26.87
N TYR A 82 -2.63 40.32 -25.60
CA TYR A 82 -1.61 39.38 -25.18
C TYR A 82 -1.94 38.03 -25.81
N LEU A 83 -1.23 37.67 -26.86
CA LEU A 83 -1.14 36.30 -27.33
C LEU A 83 -0.42 35.50 -26.23
N PHE A 84 -1.20 34.86 -25.36
CA PHE A 84 -0.69 33.76 -24.56
C PHE A 84 -0.36 32.62 -25.52
N THR A 85 0.91 32.53 -25.89
CA THR A 85 1.48 31.29 -26.39
C THR A 85 1.35 30.26 -25.28
N SER A 86 0.35 29.39 -25.41
CA SER A 86 0.24 28.14 -24.65
C SER A 86 1.54 27.37 -24.84
N SER A 87 2.41 27.41 -23.83
CA SER A 87 3.52 26.48 -23.76
C SER A 87 2.92 25.10 -23.56
N LEU A 88 3.00 24.25 -24.58
CA LEU A 88 2.79 22.81 -24.48
C LEU A 88 3.92 22.19 -23.64
N PHE A 89 3.99 22.52 -22.35
CA PHE A 89 4.62 21.63 -21.40
C PHE A 89 3.61 20.51 -21.13
N PRO A 90 3.98 19.23 -21.28
CA PRO A 90 3.11 18.14 -20.86
C PRO A 90 2.77 18.37 -19.39
N ARG A 91 1.49 18.61 -19.12
CA ARG A 91 0.97 18.82 -17.76
C ARG A 91 1.26 17.53 -17.01
N LYS A 92 2.32 17.52 -16.19
CA LYS A 92 2.66 16.40 -15.33
C LYS A 92 1.44 16.16 -14.45
N MET A 93 0.68 15.10 -14.72
CA MET A 93 -0.50 14.75 -13.94
C MET A 93 -0.03 14.53 -12.51
N SER A 94 -0.50 15.36 -11.58
CA SER A 94 0.05 15.40 -10.22
C SER A 94 -0.51 14.29 -9.32
N TYR A 95 -1.47 13.50 -9.83
CA TYR A 95 -2.27 12.46 -9.13
C TYR A 95 -2.78 12.87 -7.75
N GLN A 96 -2.95 14.17 -7.48
CA GLN A 96 -3.32 14.68 -6.15
C GLN A 96 -4.76 14.34 -5.80
N GLN A 97 -5.67 14.40 -6.78
CA GLN A 97 -7.07 14.03 -6.55
C GLN A 97 -7.19 12.53 -6.27
N GLU A 98 -6.49 11.71 -7.06
CA GLU A 98 -6.44 10.26 -6.89
C GLU A 98 -5.89 9.88 -5.52
N LEU A 99 -4.80 10.53 -5.10
CA LEU A 99 -4.20 10.36 -3.79
C LEU A 99 -5.20 10.71 -2.66
N LEU A 100 -5.87 11.87 -2.77
CA LEU A 100 -6.84 12.33 -1.77
C LEU A 100 -8.02 11.35 -1.65
N VAL A 101 -8.62 10.96 -2.78
CA VAL A 101 -9.74 10.01 -2.82
C VAL A 101 -9.32 8.68 -2.22
N ALA A 102 -8.14 8.16 -2.58
CA ALA A 102 -7.63 6.90 -2.05
C ALA A 102 -7.39 6.96 -0.54
N GLN A 103 -6.81 8.05 -0.03
CA GLN A 103 -6.58 8.25 1.41
C GLN A 103 -7.89 8.28 2.20
N LEU A 104 -8.88 9.03 1.72
CA LEU A 104 -10.20 9.12 2.34
C LEU A 104 -10.96 7.79 2.29
N ALA A 105 -10.93 7.10 1.14
CA ALA A 105 -11.56 5.80 0.95
C ALA A 105 -10.98 4.74 1.89
N VAL A 106 -9.64 4.66 1.97
CA VAL A 106 -8.93 3.73 2.86
C VAL A 106 -9.18 4.06 4.33
N GLN A 107 -9.22 5.35 4.72
CA GLN A 107 -9.61 5.75 6.08
C GLN A 107 -11.02 5.27 6.43
N ARG A 108 -12.00 5.48 5.54
CA ARG A 108 -13.38 5.05 5.77
C ARG A 108 -13.50 3.53 5.86
N ALA A 109 -12.82 2.81 4.97
CA ALA A 109 -12.76 1.34 5.02
C ALA A 109 -12.10 0.83 6.31
N ALA A 110 -11.04 1.47 6.79
CA ALA A 110 -10.36 1.10 8.03
C ALA A 110 -11.29 1.20 9.26
N ILE A 111 -12.25 2.14 9.28
CA ILE A 111 -13.28 2.21 10.33
C ILE A 111 -14.12 0.93 10.35
N LEU A 112 -14.59 0.49 9.17
CA LEU A 112 -15.38 -0.73 9.03
C LEU A 112 -14.56 -1.96 9.44
N THR A 113 -13.34 -2.11 8.93
CA THR A 113 -12.53 -3.29 9.23
C THR A 113 -12.14 -3.35 10.70
N GLN A 114 -11.86 -2.22 11.36
CA GLN A 114 -11.63 -2.18 12.81
C GLN A 114 -12.88 -2.59 13.59
N LYS A 115 -14.06 -2.12 13.19
CA LYS A 115 -15.33 -2.52 13.81
C LYS A 115 -15.50 -4.04 13.75
N VAL A 116 -15.34 -4.64 12.57
CA VAL A 116 -15.42 -6.10 12.37
C VAL A 116 -14.31 -6.83 13.14
N PHE A 117 -13.11 -6.27 13.20
CA PHE A 117 -11.96 -6.88 13.88
C PHE A 117 -12.23 -7.13 15.38
N TYR A 118 -12.98 -6.26 16.04
CA TYR A 118 -13.34 -6.38 17.45
C TYR A 118 -14.66 -7.13 17.71
N GLU A 119 -15.40 -7.51 16.66
CA GLU A 119 -16.60 -8.34 16.82
C GLU A 119 -16.21 -9.76 17.27
N LYS A 120 -16.97 -10.32 18.22
CA LYS A 120 -16.74 -11.68 18.75
C LYS A 120 -16.85 -12.77 17.67
N THR A 121 -17.62 -12.50 16.62
CA THR A 121 -17.84 -13.38 15.47
C THR A 121 -17.57 -12.59 14.20
N LYS A 122 -16.34 -12.69 13.69
CA LYS A 122 -15.90 -12.01 12.46
C LYS A 122 -16.62 -12.46 11.19
N GLY A 123 -17.38 -13.56 11.26
CA GLY A 123 -18.21 -14.09 10.18
C GLY A 123 -17.37 -14.48 8.97
N THR A 124 -16.88 -15.71 8.94
CA THR A 124 -16.05 -16.21 7.84
C THR A 124 -16.91 -16.98 6.85
N LEU A 125 -16.79 -16.67 5.57
CA LEU A 125 -17.18 -17.56 4.48
C LEU A 125 -15.88 -18.16 3.92
N SER A 126 -15.93 -19.42 3.49
CA SER A 126 -14.81 -20.03 2.79
C SER A 126 -15.04 -19.86 1.29
N LYS A 127 -14.04 -19.34 0.57
CA LYS A 127 -14.03 -19.38 -0.90
C LYS A 127 -13.71 -20.78 -1.41
N ASP A 128 -13.88 -20.99 -2.72
CA ASP A 128 -13.58 -22.26 -3.41
C ASP A 128 -12.12 -22.71 -3.27
N ASP A 129 -11.20 -21.76 -3.04
CA ASP A 129 -9.78 -21.99 -2.80
C ASP A 129 -9.41 -22.15 -1.30
N PHE A 130 -10.42 -22.26 -0.43
CA PHE A 130 -10.31 -22.35 1.03
C PHE A 130 -9.69 -21.12 1.72
N SER A 131 -9.52 -20.00 0.99
CA SER A 131 -9.20 -18.74 1.63
C SER A 131 -10.39 -18.24 2.45
N PRO A 132 -10.16 -17.73 3.68
CA PRO A 132 -11.23 -17.15 4.47
C PRO A 132 -11.54 -15.75 3.94
N VAL A 133 -12.81 -15.47 3.62
CA VAL A 133 -13.32 -14.11 3.41
C VAL A 133 -14.20 -13.72 4.60
N THR A 134 -14.11 -12.47 5.03
CA THR A 134 -14.90 -11.94 6.14
C THR A 134 -15.93 -10.92 5.66
N LYS A 135 -16.86 -10.60 6.54
CA LYS A 135 -17.78 -9.46 6.36
C LYS A 135 -17.05 -8.13 6.12
N GLY A 136 -15.82 -8.03 6.65
CA GLY A 136 -14.96 -6.87 6.48
C GLY A 136 -14.52 -6.66 5.03
N ASP A 137 -14.24 -7.74 4.30
CA ASP A 137 -13.78 -7.71 2.91
C ASP A 137 -14.84 -7.09 1.99
N PHE A 138 -16.06 -7.63 2.03
CA PHE A 138 -17.19 -7.10 1.26
C PHE A 138 -17.47 -5.63 1.58
N GLY A 139 -17.55 -5.28 2.87
CA GLY A 139 -17.86 -3.92 3.30
C GLY A 139 -16.79 -2.91 2.88
N ALA A 140 -15.51 -3.24 3.09
CA ALA A 140 -14.39 -2.38 2.71
C ALA A 140 -14.31 -2.20 1.20
N GLN A 141 -14.49 -3.29 0.43
CA GLN A 141 -14.47 -3.23 -1.03
C GLN A 141 -15.60 -2.33 -1.57
N ALA A 142 -16.83 -2.50 -1.07
CA ALA A 142 -17.97 -1.67 -1.48
C ALA A 142 -17.69 -0.17 -1.24
N LEU A 143 -17.23 0.18 -0.04
CA LEU A 143 -16.95 1.57 0.35
C LEU A 143 -15.86 2.20 -0.50
N ILE A 144 -14.82 1.44 -0.86
CA ILE A 144 -13.71 1.95 -1.67
C ILE A 144 -14.13 2.13 -3.14
N ILE A 145 -14.83 1.15 -3.71
CA ILE A 145 -15.29 1.26 -5.10
C ILE A 145 -16.30 2.40 -5.28
N GLN A 146 -17.18 2.63 -4.30
CA GLN A 146 -18.07 3.79 -4.31
C GLN A 146 -17.28 5.10 -4.41
N ALA A 147 -16.22 5.24 -3.60
CA ALA A 147 -15.37 6.42 -3.58
C ALA A 147 -14.66 6.65 -4.93
N ILE A 148 -14.13 5.58 -5.51
CA ILE A 148 -13.49 5.62 -6.83
C ILE A 148 -14.50 6.06 -7.88
N ARG A 149 -15.66 5.40 -7.99
CA ARG A 149 -16.67 5.70 -9.01
C ARG A 149 -17.28 7.10 -8.88
N ALA A 150 -17.38 7.64 -7.67
CA ALA A 150 -17.84 9.00 -7.44
C ALA A 150 -16.90 10.07 -8.06
N ASN A 151 -15.61 9.75 -8.21
CA ASN A 151 -14.60 10.68 -8.71
C ASN A 151 -14.07 10.33 -10.11
N PHE A 152 -14.04 9.02 -10.42
CA PHE A 152 -13.43 8.44 -11.62
C PHE A 152 -14.35 7.38 -12.21
N PRO A 153 -15.54 7.75 -12.73
CA PRO A 153 -16.56 6.80 -13.19
C PRO A 153 -16.14 5.94 -14.39
N GLN A 154 -15.02 6.28 -15.05
CA GLN A 154 -14.47 5.55 -16.19
C GLN A 154 -13.25 4.69 -15.84
N ASP A 155 -12.71 4.83 -14.62
CA ASP A 155 -11.57 4.03 -14.20
C ASP A 155 -12.06 2.61 -13.86
N GLU A 156 -11.26 1.61 -14.21
CA GLU A 156 -11.53 0.22 -13.88
C GLU A 156 -11.09 -0.08 -12.45
N VAL A 157 -11.72 -1.07 -11.81
CA VAL A 157 -11.28 -1.57 -10.49
C VAL A 157 -11.17 -3.09 -10.55
N VAL A 158 -10.02 -3.60 -10.15
CA VAL A 158 -9.75 -5.01 -9.88
C VAL A 158 -9.84 -5.20 -8.37
N GLY A 159 -10.89 -5.87 -7.91
CA GLY A 159 -11.09 -6.27 -6.51
C GLY A 159 -11.13 -7.79 -6.38
N GLU A 160 -11.16 -8.27 -5.14
CA GLU A 160 -11.14 -9.71 -4.83
C GLU A 160 -12.56 -10.31 -4.70
N GLU A 161 -13.54 -9.49 -4.32
CA GLU A 161 -14.89 -9.93 -4.00
C GLU A 161 -15.93 -9.54 -5.06
N ASP A 162 -17.10 -10.17 -5.02
CA ASP A 162 -18.29 -9.78 -5.75
C ASP A 162 -19.56 -9.84 -4.89
N ALA A 163 -20.69 -9.45 -5.46
CA ALA A 163 -21.98 -9.44 -4.75
C ALA A 163 -22.83 -10.70 -4.99
N ASP A 164 -22.32 -11.74 -5.65
CA ASP A 164 -23.14 -12.89 -6.07
C ASP A 164 -23.65 -13.66 -4.83
N SER A 165 -22.76 -13.97 -3.88
CA SER A 165 -23.12 -14.62 -2.61
C SER A 165 -24.11 -13.82 -1.75
N LEU A 166 -24.07 -12.48 -1.82
CA LEU A 166 -24.97 -11.58 -1.11
C LEU A 166 -26.36 -11.50 -1.77
N ARG A 167 -26.45 -11.69 -3.09
CA ARG A 167 -27.74 -11.74 -3.79
C ARG A 167 -28.49 -13.03 -3.52
N GLU A 168 -27.76 -14.13 -3.31
CA GLU A 168 -28.34 -15.44 -3.02
C GLU A 168 -28.75 -15.62 -1.55
N ASN A 169 -28.25 -14.77 -0.64
CA ASN A 169 -28.49 -14.90 0.80
C ASN A 169 -28.97 -13.58 1.43
N ASP A 170 -30.30 -13.46 1.61
CA ASP A 170 -30.95 -12.31 2.24
C ASP A 170 -30.44 -12.01 3.65
N ALA A 171 -30.17 -13.03 4.46
CA ALA A 171 -29.70 -12.83 5.83
C ALA A 171 -28.29 -12.21 5.84
N LEU A 172 -27.39 -12.74 5.01
CA LEU A 172 -26.03 -12.22 4.84
C LEU A 172 -26.06 -10.80 4.27
N ARG A 173 -26.91 -10.53 3.27
CA ARG A 173 -27.07 -9.19 2.69
C ARG A 173 -27.55 -8.17 3.71
N ASN A 174 -28.59 -8.51 4.47
CA ASN A 174 -29.13 -7.63 5.51
C ASN A 174 -28.08 -7.35 6.59
N GLU A 175 -27.28 -8.36 6.96
CA GLU A 175 -26.18 -8.20 7.88
C GLU A 175 -25.10 -7.25 7.33
N MET A 176 -24.71 -7.42 6.06
CA MET A 176 -23.73 -6.56 5.40
C MET A 176 -24.22 -5.12 5.27
N TRP A 177 -25.48 -4.94 4.92
CA TRP A 177 -26.11 -3.64 4.88
C TRP A 177 -26.07 -2.94 6.24
N ASN A 178 -26.43 -3.65 7.30
CA ASN A 178 -26.37 -3.11 8.66
C ASN A 178 -24.94 -2.78 9.13
N LEU A 179 -23.94 -3.46 8.58
CA LEU A 179 -22.54 -3.18 8.86
C LEU A 179 -22.08 -1.89 8.16
N VAL A 180 -22.44 -1.69 6.88
CA VAL A 180 -21.90 -0.59 6.06
C VAL A 180 -22.67 0.72 6.14
N LYS A 181 -24.01 0.68 6.34
CA LYS A 181 -24.89 1.84 6.14
C LYS A 181 -24.54 3.07 6.99
N ASP A 182 -23.96 2.84 8.17
CA ASP A 182 -23.61 3.87 9.14
C ASP A 182 -22.11 4.24 9.11
N ILE A 183 -21.32 3.60 8.24
CA ILE A 183 -19.88 3.88 8.12
C ILE A 183 -19.68 5.13 7.27
N LYS A 184 -19.09 6.15 7.89
CA LYS A 184 -18.80 7.45 7.28
C LYS A 184 -17.62 8.11 7.96
N LEU A 185 -17.05 9.10 7.29
CA LEU A 185 -16.10 10.02 7.92
C LEU A 185 -16.84 11.05 8.78
N THR A 186 -16.19 11.54 9.84
CA THR A 186 -16.69 12.59 10.74
C THR A 186 -16.62 13.97 10.10
N ASP A 187 -15.69 14.18 9.17
CA ASP A 187 -15.62 15.39 8.34
C ASP A 187 -16.57 15.28 7.14
N ALA A 188 -17.62 16.09 7.13
CA ALA A 188 -18.70 15.98 6.14
C ALA A 188 -18.26 16.30 4.71
N GLU A 189 -17.31 17.23 4.53
CA GLU A 189 -16.80 17.57 3.19
C GLU A 189 -15.94 16.42 2.64
N SER A 190 -15.09 15.83 3.48
CA SER A 190 -14.32 14.64 3.12
C SER A 190 -15.21 13.44 2.80
N ASP A 191 -16.23 13.18 3.60
CA ASP A 191 -17.18 12.08 3.36
C ASP A 191 -17.93 12.28 2.04
N LYS A 192 -18.32 13.52 1.73
CA LYS A 192 -18.97 13.88 0.47
C LYS A 192 -18.06 13.66 -0.74
N VAL A 193 -16.76 13.94 -0.64
CA VAL A 193 -15.79 13.69 -1.72
C VAL A 193 -15.79 12.21 -2.13
N ILE A 194 -15.97 11.30 -1.19
CA ILE A 194 -15.98 9.84 -1.43
C ILE A 194 -17.38 9.24 -1.62
N GLY A 195 -18.37 10.08 -1.93
CA GLY A 195 -19.75 9.68 -2.27
C GLY A 195 -20.73 9.65 -1.10
N GLY A 196 -20.28 9.86 0.14
CA GLY A 196 -21.10 9.80 1.34
C GLY A 196 -21.62 8.39 1.67
N PRO A 197 -22.60 8.27 2.58
CA PRO A 197 -23.22 6.98 2.91
C PRO A 197 -23.99 6.38 1.73
N PHE A 198 -24.05 5.06 1.66
CA PHE A 198 -24.93 4.37 0.71
C PHE A 198 -26.40 4.71 0.97
N LYS A 199 -27.20 4.86 -0.10
CA LYS A 199 -28.63 5.16 0.05
C LYS A 199 -29.48 3.92 0.31
N ASN A 200 -29.05 2.77 -0.18
CA ASN A 200 -29.77 1.50 -0.08
C ASN A 200 -28.83 0.31 -0.37
N GLU A 201 -29.35 -0.91 -0.14
CA GLU A 201 -28.65 -2.17 -0.38
C GLU A 201 -28.21 -2.34 -1.85
N THR A 202 -29.03 -1.89 -2.80
CA THR A 202 -28.72 -2.03 -4.23
C THR A 202 -27.46 -1.25 -4.60
N GLU A 203 -27.31 -0.01 -4.14
CA GLU A 203 -26.09 0.78 -4.37
C GLU A 203 -24.85 0.11 -3.77
N MET A 204 -24.97 -0.57 -2.63
CA MET A 204 -23.88 -1.33 -2.01
C MET A 204 -23.47 -2.54 -2.88
N LEU A 205 -24.43 -3.33 -3.35
CA LEU A 205 -24.17 -4.48 -4.21
C LEU A 205 -23.59 -4.07 -5.57
N ASP A 206 -24.13 -2.99 -6.16
CA ASP A 206 -23.62 -2.45 -7.41
C ASP A 206 -22.18 -1.95 -7.26
N ALA A 207 -21.84 -1.34 -6.13
CA ALA A 207 -20.48 -0.94 -5.81
C ALA A 207 -19.54 -2.15 -5.71
N LEU A 208 -19.94 -3.24 -5.03
CA LEU A 208 -19.15 -4.48 -4.96
C LEU A 208 -18.80 -5.03 -6.34
N ASP A 209 -19.78 -5.14 -7.23
CA ASP A 209 -19.58 -5.63 -8.60
C ASP A 209 -18.67 -4.73 -9.45
N GLY A 210 -18.36 -3.52 -8.99
CA GLY A 210 -17.40 -2.67 -9.67
C GLY A 210 -15.96 -3.16 -9.61
N GLY A 211 -15.66 -4.16 -8.78
CA GLY A 211 -14.35 -4.80 -8.69
C GLY A 211 -14.11 -5.89 -9.75
N LYS A 212 -15.07 -6.14 -10.65
CA LYS A 212 -15.03 -7.25 -11.62
C LYS A 212 -14.14 -6.99 -12.85
N SER A 213 -13.31 -5.93 -12.87
CA SER A 213 -12.38 -5.76 -13.99
C SER A 213 -11.38 -6.93 -14.01
N PRO A 214 -11.10 -7.53 -15.17
CA PRO A 214 -10.02 -8.51 -15.31
C PRO A 214 -8.62 -7.86 -15.27
N GLY A 215 -8.55 -6.53 -15.23
CA GLY A 215 -7.33 -5.75 -15.40
C GLY A 215 -6.78 -5.82 -16.82
N GLY A 216 -5.54 -5.39 -16.99
CA GLY A 216 -4.88 -5.42 -18.29
C GLY A 216 -3.61 -4.56 -18.35
N PRO A 217 -2.90 -4.59 -19.48
CA PRO A 217 -1.64 -3.86 -19.66
C PRO A 217 -1.83 -2.37 -19.98
N LYS A 218 -3.07 -1.90 -20.19
CA LYS A 218 -3.39 -0.54 -20.65
C LYS A 218 -4.55 0.05 -19.86
N GLY A 219 -4.63 1.37 -19.86
CA GLY A 219 -5.70 2.11 -19.20
C GLY A 219 -5.42 2.37 -17.72
N ARG A 220 -6.41 2.97 -17.06
CA ARG A 220 -6.37 3.33 -15.64
C ARG A 220 -7.14 2.31 -14.82
N ILE A 221 -6.41 1.61 -13.97
CA ILE A 221 -6.90 0.46 -13.23
C ILE A 221 -6.54 0.65 -11.76
N TRP A 222 -7.55 0.67 -10.91
CA TRP A 222 -7.37 0.59 -9.46
C TRP A 222 -7.25 -0.88 -9.05
N ALA A 223 -6.19 -1.23 -8.34
CA ALA A 223 -6.02 -2.54 -7.72
C ALA A 223 -6.34 -2.43 -6.23
N LEU A 224 -7.25 -3.27 -5.75
CA LEU A 224 -7.80 -3.23 -4.42
C LEU A 224 -7.70 -4.60 -3.75
N ASP A 225 -7.13 -4.61 -2.56
CA ASP A 225 -7.20 -5.71 -1.61
C ASP A 225 -7.85 -5.17 -0.31
N PRO A 226 -9.12 -5.52 -0.05
CA PRO A 226 -9.91 -4.90 1.01
C PRO A 226 -9.42 -5.28 2.41
N ILE A 227 -8.92 -6.51 2.61
CA ILE A 227 -8.23 -6.96 3.82
C ILE A 227 -7.07 -7.88 3.41
N ASP A 228 -5.92 -7.29 3.17
CA ASP A 228 -4.70 -8.05 2.97
C ASP A 228 -4.23 -8.66 4.30
N GLY A 229 -3.96 -9.96 4.29
CA GLY A 229 -3.58 -10.73 5.47
C GLY A 229 -4.79 -11.19 6.29
N THR A 230 -5.85 -11.70 5.66
CA THR A 230 -7.09 -12.16 6.31
C THR A 230 -6.87 -13.17 7.44
N LYS A 231 -5.86 -14.05 7.32
CA LYS A 231 -5.46 -14.95 8.43
C LYS A 231 -4.96 -14.16 9.65
N GLY A 232 -4.13 -13.14 9.42
CA GLY A 232 -3.70 -12.17 10.42
C GLY A 232 -4.88 -11.44 11.05
N PHE A 233 -5.80 -10.93 10.23
CA PHE A 233 -7.05 -10.32 10.67
C PHE A 233 -7.85 -11.24 11.60
N LEU A 234 -8.07 -12.50 11.22
CA LEU A 234 -8.86 -13.46 11.98
C LEU A 234 -8.24 -13.79 13.35
N ARG A 235 -6.93 -14.01 13.43
CA ARG A 235 -6.23 -14.28 14.70
C ARG A 235 -6.05 -13.06 15.60
N GLY A 236 -6.49 -11.88 15.15
CA GLY A 236 -6.30 -10.65 15.88
C GLY A 236 -4.87 -10.10 15.76
N GLY A 237 -4.19 -10.30 14.64
CA GLY A 237 -2.85 -9.78 14.35
C GLY A 237 -2.87 -8.58 13.40
N GLN A 238 -1.81 -8.41 12.60
CA GLN A 238 -1.75 -7.38 11.57
C GLN A 238 -2.61 -7.71 10.35
N TYR A 239 -3.12 -6.66 9.72
CA TYR A 239 -3.77 -6.70 8.41
C TYR A 239 -3.64 -5.30 7.77
N ALA A 240 -3.92 -5.19 6.48
CA ALA A 240 -3.96 -3.90 5.81
C ALA A 240 -5.13 -3.77 4.84
N VAL A 241 -5.55 -2.53 4.58
CA VAL A 241 -6.45 -2.17 3.48
C VAL A 241 -5.57 -1.56 2.40
N CYS A 242 -5.49 -2.16 1.22
CA CYS A 242 -4.53 -1.78 0.18
C CYS A 242 -5.24 -1.25 -1.06
N LEU A 243 -4.84 -0.07 -1.53
CA LEU A 243 -5.36 0.52 -2.75
C LEU A 243 -4.23 1.14 -3.57
N GLY A 244 -4.16 0.77 -4.85
CA GLY A 244 -3.20 1.34 -5.80
C GLY A 244 -3.86 1.75 -7.10
N LEU A 245 -3.34 2.79 -7.75
CA LEU A 245 -3.69 3.16 -9.12
C LEU A 245 -2.54 2.77 -10.05
N ILE A 246 -2.86 2.00 -11.07
CA ILE A 246 -1.99 1.60 -12.16
C ILE A 246 -2.47 2.30 -13.43
N GLU A 247 -1.53 2.87 -14.19
CA GLU A 247 -1.82 3.44 -15.50
C GLU A 247 -0.82 2.92 -16.52
N ASP A 248 -1.32 2.22 -17.53
CA ASP A 248 -0.53 1.56 -18.58
C ASP A 248 0.59 0.65 -18.00
N GLY A 249 0.23 -0.14 -16.99
CA GLY A 249 1.13 -1.07 -16.31
C GLY A 249 2.10 -0.44 -15.31
N ASP A 250 2.04 0.88 -15.10
CA ASP A 250 2.91 1.60 -14.17
C ASP A 250 2.15 2.08 -12.93
N VAL A 251 2.60 1.68 -11.73
CA VAL A 251 1.98 2.08 -10.46
C VAL A 251 2.22 3.57 -10.22
N LYS A 252 1.14 4.36 -10.13
CA LYS A 252 1.17 5.82 -9.99
C LYS A 252 0.90 6.29 -8.57
N VAL A 253 -0.08 5.69 -7.90
CA VAL A 253 -0.52 6.02 -6.54
C VAL A 253 -0.59 4.74 -5.74
N GLY A 254 -0.15 4.78 -4.49
CA GLY A 254 -0.36 3.70 -3.52
C GLY A 254 -0.81 4.27 -2.19
N VAL A 255 -1.82 3.66 -1.58
CA VAL A 255 -2.31 3.96 -0.23
C VAL A 255 -2.53 2.66 0.51
N ILE A 256 -1.98 2.57 1.72
CA ILE A 256 -2.13 1.38 2.58
C ILE A 256 -2.54 1.85 3.97
N GLY A 257 -3.71 1.39 4.42
CA GLY A 257 -4.15 1.56 5.80
C GLY A 257 -3.72 0.36 6.62
N CYS A 258 -3.00 0.57 7.72
CA CYS A 258 -2.58 -0.47 8.65
C CYS A 258 -3.20 -0.21 10.03
N PRO A 259 -4.45 -0.66 10.28
CA PRO A 259 -5.19 -0.39 11.51
C PRO A 259 -4.48 -0.78 12.81
N ASN A 260 -3.72 -1.89 12.79
CA ASN A 260 -3.10 -2.43 14.00
C ASN A 260 -1.61 -2.11 14.10
N LEU A 261 -1.05 -1.32 13.18
CA LEU A 261 0.38 -0.99 13.18
C LEU A 261 0.64 0.16 14.18
N PRO A 262 1.69 0.10 15.02
CA PRO A 262 2.02 1.15 15.97
C PRO A 262 2.34 2.49 15.28
N LEU A 263 1.89 3.58 15.89
CA LEU A 263 2.23 4.94 15.43
C LEU A 263 3.70 5.27 15.64
N ASP A 264 4.28 4.80 16.75
CA ASP A 264 5.69 5.00 17.06
C ASP A 264 6.58 4.14 16.15
N ASP A 265 7.46 4.81 15.38
CA ASP A 265 8.43 4.17 14.47
C ASP A 265 9.45 3.31 15.22
N SER A 266 9.68 3.59 16.50
CA SER A 266 10.62 2.86 17.37
C SER A 266 9.99 1.71 18.14
N ALA A 267 8.66 1.59 18.12
CA ALA A 267 7.97 0.49 18.77
C ALA A 267 8.48 -0.84 18.18
N PRO A 268 8.86 -1.82 19.01
CA PRO A 268 9.29 -3.12 18.51
C PRO A 268 8.20 -3.69 17.63
N LEU A 269 8.56 -4.25 16.47
CA LEU A 269 7.63 -4.96 15.60
C LEU A 269 7.71 -6.48 15.89
N SER A 270 6.69 -7.04 16.54
CA SER A 270 6.58 -8.48 16.85
C SER A 270 5.31 -9.07 16.23
N ALA A 271 5.28 -10.39 16.12
CA ALA A 271 4.10 -11.12 15.62
C ALA A 271 2.85 -10.95 16.51
N GLU A 272 3.03 -10.48 17.75
CA GLU A 272 1.95 -10.28 18.72
C GLU A 272 1.30 -8.90 18.60
N ILE A 273 1.85 -8.00 17.79
CA ILE A 273 1.28 -6.67 17.58
C ILE A 273 -0.05 -6.80 16.86
N GLY A 274 -1.08 -6.22 17.45
CA GLY A 274 -2.47 -6.35 17.01
C GLY A 274 -3.30 -7.24 17.91
N GLN A 275 -2.68 -8.14 18.70
CA GLN A 275 -3.39 -8.88 19.74
C GLN A 275 -3.77 -7.85 20.81
N SER A 276 -5.05 -7.48 20.84
CA SER A 276 -5.64 -6.54 21.79
C SER A 276 -5.12 -6.80 23.20
N GLY A 277 -4.26 -5.91 23.74
CA GLY A 277 -3.70 -6.12 25.08
C GLY A 277 -2.41 -5.40 25.45
N ALA A 278 -1.62 -4.84 24.53
CA ALA A 278 -0.51 -3.96 24.92
C ALA A 278 -1.06 -2.58 25.34
N ALA A 279 -1.60 -2.52 26.57
CA ALA A 279 -2.18 -1.31 27.15
C ALA A 279 -1.24 -0.10 26.96
N GLY A 280 -1.70 0.90 26.20
CA GLY A 280 -0.99 2.18 26.03
C GLY A 280 -0.27 2.41 24.70
N THR A 281 -0.28 1.47 23.75
CA THR A 281 0.30 1.71 22.41
C THR A 281 -0.75 2.24 21.44
N GLU A 282 -0.59 3.48 20.98
CA GLU A 282 -1.44 4.01 19.90
C GLU A 282 -1.11 3.32 18.57
N THR A 283 -2.16 2.94 17.84
CA THR A 283 -2.06 2.18 16.58
C THR A 283 -2.90 2.83 15.49
N GLY A 284 -2.66 2.42 14.24
CA GLY A 284 -3.42 2.82 13.07
C GLY A 284 -2.66 3.82 12.22
N VAL A 285 -1.99 3.36 11.17
CA VAL A 285 -1.18 4.22 10.29
C VAL A 285 -1.70 4.17 8.87
N LEU A 286 -1.81 5.32 8.22
CA LEU A 286 -2.08 5.47 6.79
C LEU A 286 -0.78 5.82 6.07
N PHE A 287 -0.39 4.99 5.13
CA PHE A 287 0.75 5.20 4.24
C PHE A 287 0.25 5.64 2.88
N SER A 288 1.00 6.53 2.23
CA SER A 288 0.66 6.93 0.86
C SER A 288 1.86 7.44 0.08
N ALA A 289 1.86 7.21 -1.22
CA ALA A 289 2.90 7.66 -2.14
C ALA A 289 2.33 7.96 -3.52
N VAL A 290 2.96 8.92 -4.20
CA VAL A 290 2.78 9.16 -5.64
C VAL A 290 4.13 8.98 -6.32
N LYS A 291 4.15 8.30 -7.46
CA LYS A 291 5.39 8.03 -8.21
C LYS A 291 6.18 9.31 -8.46
N GLY A 292 7.43 9.33 -7.97
CA GLY A 292 8.34 10.46 -8.10
C GLY A 292 8.09 11.64 -7.14
N GLN A 293 7.21 11.49 -6.14
CA GLN A 293 6.92 12.53 -5.14
C GLN A 293 7.27 12.12 -3.70
N GLY A 294 7.84 10.92 -3.53
CA GLY A 294 8.16 10.37 -2.21
C GLY A 294 6.96 9.67 -1.55
N ALA A 295 7.19 9.19 -0.32
CA ALA A 295 6.20 8.51 0.48
C ALA A 295 6.01 9.24 1.81
N THR A 296 4.80 9.15 2.36
CA THR A 296 4.45 9.73 3.65
C THR A 296 3.63 8.75 4.47
N SER A 297 3.68 8.90 5.79
CA SER A 297 2.78 8.25 6.73
C SER A 297 2.07 9.28 7.62
N ARG A 298 0.93 8.89 8.18
CA ARG A 298 0.19 9.65 9.19
C ARG A 298 -0.71 8.72 9.99
N PRO A 299 -1.19 9.11 11.18
CA PRO A 299 -2.13 8.27 11.90
C PRO A 299 -3.47 8.20 11.15
N LEU A 300 -4.10 7.03 11.13
CA LEU A 300 -5.47 6.85 10.68
C LEU A 300 -6.40 7.73 11.53
N SER A 301 -7.45 8.25 10.90
CA SER A 301 -8.49 9.04 11.54
C SER A 301 -9.82 8.79 10.85
N ASP A 302 -10.90 9.14 11.54
CA ASP A 302 -12.24 9.14 10.96
C ASP A 302 -12.60 10.47 10.28
N GLY A 303 -11.75 11.50 10.34
CA GLY A 303 -12.00 12.82 9.74
C GLY A 303 -11.26 13.07 8.42
N ALA A 304 -10.99 14.35 8.14
CA ALA A 304 -10.21 14.76 6.97
C ALA A 304 -8.78 14.20 6.98
N VAL A 305 -8.17 14.10 5.79
CA VAL A 305 -6.77 13.67 5.68
C VAL A 305 -5.86 14.70 6.36
N ARG A 306 -5.08 14.23 7.34
CA ARG A 306 -4.08 15.05 8.03
C ARG A 306 -2.81 15.21 7.21
N GLU A 307 -1.99 16.18 7.59
CA GLU A 307 -0.64 16.34 7.05
C GLU A 307 0.18 15.06 7.26
N GLY A 308 0.94 14.65 6.23
CA GLY A 308 1.78 13.46 6.26
C GLY A 308 3.22 13.76 6.63
N LYS A 309 3.82 12.92 7.48
CA LYS A 309 5.26 12.89 7.74
C LYS A 309 5.96 12.16 6.59
N ALA A 310 7.01 12.74 6.02
CA ALA A 310 7.86 12.05 5.05
C ALA A 310 8.55 10.84 5.68
N ILE A 311 8.58 9.73 4.94
CA ILE A 311 9.21 8.48 5.39
C ILE A 311 10.29 8.03 4.42
N SER A 312 11.27 7.31 4.95
CA SER A 312 12.36 6.73 4.17
C SER A 312 12.84 5.44 4.81
N MET A 313 13.30 4.52 3.99
CA MET A 313 14.05 3.35 4.46
C MET A 313 15.29 3.81 5.23
N ARG A 314 15.67 3.07 6.27
CA ARG A 314 16.93 3.34 6.98
C ARG A 314 18.11 2.89 6.12
N PRO A 315 19.25 3.61 6.13
CA PRO A 315 20.44 3.15 5.43
C PRO A 315 21.04 1.93 6.13
N VAL A 316 21.24 0.84 5.39
CA VAL A 316 21.93 -0.36 5.87
C VAL A 316 23.38 -0.33 5.39
N THR A 317 24.30 0.12 6.24
CA THR A 317 25.74 0.18 5.92
C THR A 317 26.47 -1.12 6.25
N ASP A 318 25.85 -1.99 7.02
CA ASP A 318 26.40 -3.27 7.48
C ASP A 318 25.27 -4.30 7.46
N ILE A 319 25.34 -5.23 6.51
CA ILE A 319 24.28 -6.23 6.28
C ILE A 319 24.05 -7.11 7.51
N THR A 320 25.06 -7.34 8.35
CA THR A 320 24.95 -8.20 9.54
C THR A 320 24.00 -7.64 10.60
N LYS A 321 23.67 -6.34 10.50
CA LYS A 321 22.75 -5.59 11.38
C LYS A 321 21.39 -5.31 10.76
N ALA A 322 21.14 -5.85 9.56
CA ALA A 322 19.81 -5.79 8.94
C ALA A 322 18.84 -6.70 9.68
N CYS A 323 17.54 -6.43 9.61
CA CYS A 323 16.48 -7.34 10.03
C CYS A 323 15.59 -7.68 8.83
N PHE A 324 15.15 -8.94 8.79
CA PHE A 324 14.15 -9.37 7.82
C PHE A 324 12.75 -8.97 8.27
N CYS A 325 11.91 -8.58 7.33
CA CYS A 325 10.46 -8.54 7.47
C CYS A 325 9.88 -9.76 6.77
N GLU A 326 9.20 -10.63 7.49
CA GLU A 326 8.73 -11.93 6.96
C GLU A 326 7.25 -12.15 7.29
N GLY A 327 6.60 -13.01 6.51
CA GLY A 327 5.25 -13.46 6.83
C GLY A 327 5.25 -14.29 8.11
N VAL A 328 4.15 -14.22 8.88
CA VAL A 328 3.97 -15.08 10.05
C VAL A 328 3.65 -16.53 9.60
N GLU A 329 2.85 -16.67 8.54
CA GLU A 329 2.39 -17.96 8.01
C GLU A 329 3.50 -18.72 7.25
N ALA A 330 3.85 -19.92 7.73
CA ALA A 330 4.87 -20.77 7.10
C ALA A 330 4.47 -21.22 5.68
N GLY A 331 3.18 -21.33 5.38
CA GLY A 331 2.71 -21.73 4.05
C GLY A 331 2.74 -20.63 2.98
N HIS A 332 3.11 -19.39 3.32
CA HIS A 332 3.12 -18.26 2.37
C HIS A 332 4.53 -17.88 1.89
N SER A 333 5.57 -18.50 2.44
CA SER A 333 6.97 -18.33 2.04
C SER A 333 7.85 -19.45 2.58
N ALA A 334 8.89 -19.86 1.85
CA ALA A 334 9.88 -20.84 2.30
C ALA A 334 10.75 -20.32 3.47
N GLN A 335 10.24 -20.35 4.71
CA GLN A 335 10.90 -19.74 5.88
C GLN A 335 12.27 -20.36 6.19
N ASP A 336 12.48 -21.65 5.89
CA ASP A 336 13.77 -22.31 6.07
C ASP A 336 14.83 -21.77 5.11
N ASP A 337 14.45 -21.50 3.85
CA ASP A 337 15.34 -20.87 2.87
C ASP A 337 15.66 -19.43 3.28
N ASN A 338 14.68 -18.69 3.81
CA ASN A 338 14.92 -17.35 4.33
C ASN A 338 15.94 -17.37 5.49
N ALA A 339 15.81 -18.34 6.41
CA ALA A 339 16.73 -18.53 7.52
C ALA A 339 18.14 -18.87 7.03
N GLU A 340 18.26 -19.69 5.97
CA GLU A 340 19.54 -19.99 5.34
C GLU A 340 20.15 -18.75 4.66
N VAL A 341 19.34 -17.89 4.03
CA VAL A 341 19.80 -16.60 3.49
C VAL A 341 20.31 -15.69 4.61
N ALA A 342 19.58 -15.55 5.73
CA ALA A 342 20.04 -14.80 6.91
C ALA A 342 21.41 -15.30 7.39
N ARG A 343 21.52 -16.63 7.55
CA ARG A 343 22.75 -17.28 8.02
C ARG A 343 23.93 -17.00 7.11
N ARG A 344 23.75 -17.09 5.79
CA ARG A 344 24.81 -16.81 4.79
C ARG A 344 25.23 -15.34 4.77
N LEU A 345 24.29 -14.42 5.02
CA LEU A 345 24.56 -12.98 5.09
C LEU A 345 25.11 -12.55 6.46
N GLY A 346 25.17 -13.45 7.45
CA GLY A 346 25.59 -13.14 8.81
C GLY A 346 24.62 -12.22 9.55
N ILE A 347 23.34 -12.21 9.16
CA ILE A 347 22.28 -11.44 9.82
C ILE A 347 21.93 -12.13 11.13
N ASN A 348 22.19 -11.45 12.25
CA ASN A 348 21.93 -11.98 13.60
C ASN A 348 20.74 -11.30 14.29
N SER A 349 20.18 -10.24 13.69
CA SER A 349 19.00 -9.57 14.22
C SER A 349 17.76 -10.46 14.05
N PRO A 350 16.82 -10.45 15.02
CA PRO A 350 15.59 -11.21 14.88
C PRO A 350 14.74 -10.68 13.72
N SER A 351 14.08 -11.58 13.00
CA SER A 351 13.10 -11.19 11.98
C SER A 351 11.88 -10.53 12.61
N VAL A 352 11.43 -9.45 11.98
CA VAL A 352 10.13 -8.83 12.19
C VAL A 352 9.09 -9.66 11.43
N ARG A 353 8.17 -10.30 12.14
CA ARG A 353 7.12 -11.13 11.53
C ARG A 353 5.79 -10.40 11.53
N LEU A 354 5.28 -10.09 10.35
CA LEU A 354 4.03 -9.35 10.15
C LEU A 354 3.26 -9.98 8.97
N ASP A 355 1.94 -10.07 9.10
CA ASP A 355 1.08 -10.34 7.95
C ASP A 355 0.96 -9.10 7.05
N SER A 356 0.32 -9.27 5.91
CA SER A 356 -0.04 -8.21 4.96
C SER A 356 1.11 -7.35 4.41
N GLN A 357 0.76 -6.36 3.60
CA GLN A 357 1.61 -5.33 3.04
C GLN A 357 2.06 -4.33 4.10
N ALA A 358 1.64 -4.48 5.37
CA ALA A 358 2.27 -3.82 6.51
C ALA A 358 3.79 -4.05 6.52
N LYS A 359 4.28 -5.16 5.96
CA LYS A 359 5.72 -5.39 5.72
C LYS A 359 6.38 -4.31 4.85
N TYR A 360 5.76 -3.95 3.71
CA TYR A 360 6.26 -2.87 2.86
C TYR A 360 6.24 -1.54 3.59
N CYS A 361 5.16 -1.26 4.34
CA CYS A 361 5.02 -0.06 5.14
C CYS A 361 6.12 0.07 6.21
N SER A 362 6.41 -1.02 6.92
CA SER A 362 7.47 -1.09 7.93
C SER A 362 8.86 -0.83 7.33
N ILE A 363 9.17 -1.39 6.15
CA ILE A 363 10.42 -1.09 5.46
C ILE A 363 10.46 0.36 4.99
N ALA A 364 9.38 0.86 4.38
CA ALA A 364 9.30 2.22 3.85
C ALA A 364 9.49 3.31 4.92
N ARG A 365 9.11 3.04 6.18
CA ARG A 365 9.37 3.93 7.34
C ARG A 365 10.66 3.62 8.10
N GLY A 366 11.47 2.67 7.64
CA GLY A 366 12.74 2.32 8.26
C GLY A 366 12.64 1.46 9.52
N ALA A 367 11.49 0.85 9.79
CA ALA A 367 11.28 -0.11 10.89
C ALA A 367 11.65 -1.56 10.51
N GLY A 368 12.05 -1.78 9.26
CA GLY A 368 12.63 -3.02 8.76
C GLY A 368 13.53 -2.76 7.55
N ASP A 369 14.30 -3.77 7.12
CA ASP A 369 15.31 -3.57 6.08
C ASP A 369 15.06 -4.37 4.81
N ILE A 370 14.73 -5.64 4.96
CA ILE A 370 14.66 -6.56 3.83
C ILE A 370 13.38 -7.36 3.94
N TYR A 371 12.53 -7.27 2.92
CA TYR A 371 11.37 -8.14 2.76
C TYR A 371 11.75 -9.28 1.83
N LEU A 372 11.46 -10.51 2.26
CA LEU A 372 11.72 -11.70 1.48
C LEU A 372 10.45 -12.56 1.42
N ARG A 373 10.05 -12.93 0.20
CA ARG A 373 8.93 -13.84 -0.07
C ARG A 373 9.36 -14.80 -1.18
N LEU A 374 10.00 -15.89 -0.76
CA LEU A 374 10.34 -16.98 -1.68
C LEU A 374 9.11 -17.86 -1.91
N PRO A 375 8.88 -18.32 -3.15
CA PRO A 375 7.83 -19.29 -3.43
C PRO A 375 8.11 -20.59 -2.66
N SER A 376 7.06 -21.17 -2.08
CA SER A 376 7.09 -22.44 -1.35
C SER A 376 7.01 -23.63 -2.30
#